data_AF-A0A3L7ZC67-F1
#
_entry.id   AF-A0A3L7ZC67-F1
#
_cell.length_a   1.000
_cell.length_b   1.000
_cell.length_c   1.000
_cell.angle_alpha   90.00
_cell.angle_beta   90.00
_cell.angle_gamma   90.00
#
_symmetry.space_group_name_H-M   'P 1'
#
loop_
_entity.id
_entity.type
_entity.pdbx_description
1 polymer ?
#
loop_
_entity_poly.entity_id
_entity_poly.type
_entity_poly.pdbx_seq_one_letter_code
_entity_poly.pdbx_strand_id
1 'polypeptide(L)'
;MREFLLSDESLNSLGLVVKTSGINMERFIKNPIMLYMHDRSNGIVGRWDKLRVENIKFYGTPVFDDVHEPGKTIKEKVESGFLNGASIGIEKCVIELINNVRTVVSCELVEVSICDIPSNKNAVQLYYDNNPVDLPTYLKLSINQKTMNEQDFKSLLQALGLPDTATIDDVLSGINTLKGLSPTEKYVKECLHMAHLDGIIQQEEIAELEEIFLEHPLKLSRFIASKRKLYEDTQKKEYRSFVDSNKDKFRTYSSDFIFGDMQKLAMKNLDVFKSMINKAPVMFKPMDIINKEYDKGGVKLKHEWTLDDYRKNAPNELRNNPSLYDELVKKELSNNK
;
A
#
# COMPACT_ATOMS: atom_id res chain seq x y z
N MET A 1 -41.29 21.40 -4.57
CA MET A 1 -40.03 21.48 -5.34
C MET A 1 -38.85 21.48 -4.39
N ARG A 2 -37.81 20.71 -4.71
CA ARG A 2 -36.68 20.42 -3.82
C ARG A 2 -35.68 21.59 -3.83
N GLU A 3 -35.04 21.85 -2.70
CA GLU A 3 -33.97 22.86 -2.59
C GLU A 3 -32.68 22.33 -3.25
N PHE A 4 -31.94 23.21 -3.92
CA PHE A 4 -30.67 22.90 -4.55
C PHE A 4 -29.54 23.59 -3.80
N LEU A 5 -28.43 22.87 -3.64
CA LEU A 5 -27.15 23.49 -3.32
C LEU A 5 -26.62 24.15 -4.60
N LEU A 6 -26.53 25.47 -4.60
CA LEU A 6 -26.08 26.27 -5.75
C LEU A 6 -24.56 26.40 -5.78
N SER A 7 -23.95 26.54 -4.61
CA SER A 7 -22.50 26.63 -4.42
C SER A 7 -22.12 26.33 -2.97
N ASP A 8 -20.85 25.98 -2.76
CA ASP A 8 -20.24 25.84 -1.45
C ASP A 8 -18.75 26.24 -1.49
N GLU A 9 -18.12 26.33 -0.32
CA GLU A 9 -16.69 26.69 -0.22
C GLU A 9 -15.74 25.49 -0.46
N SER A 10 -16.12 24.54 -1.32
CA SER A 10 -15.23 23.45 -1.74
C SER A 10 -14.42 23.83 -3.00
N LEU A 11 -13.29 23.15 -3.22
CA LEU A 11 -12.49 23.31 -4.42
C LEU A 11 -13.28 22.86 -5.65
N ASN A 12 -13.55 23.79 -6.57
CA ASN A 12 -14.31 23.56 -7.78
C ASN A 12 -13.43 23.01 -8.93
N SER A 13 -14.05 22.64 -10.04
CA SER A 13 -13.38 22.08 -11.22
C SER A 13 -12.37 23.01 -11.90
N LEU A 14 -12.40 24.31 -11.59
CA LEU A 14 -11.44 25.31 -12.09
C LEU A 14 -10.25 25.52 -11.14
N GLY A 15 -10.15 24.75 -10.06
CA GLY A 15 -9.10 24.89 -9.05
C GLY A 15 -9.28 26.14 -8.18
N LEU A 16 -10.51 26.61 -8.02
CA LEU A 16 -10.87 27.78 -7.21
C LEU A 16 -11.81 27.39 -6.06
N VAL A 17 -11.81 28.18 -4.99
CA VAL A 17 -12.88 28.18 -3.97
C VAL A 17 -13.66 29.48 -4.09
N VAL A 18 -14.99 29.45 -3.98
CA VAL A 18 -15.81 30.67 -3.95
C VAL A 18 -16.33 30.86 -2.54
N LYS A 19 -15.93 31.95 -1.87
CA LYS A 19 -16.45 32.27 -0.53
C LYS A 19 -17.91 32.66 -0.64
N THR A 20 -18.77 31.95 0.08
CA THR A 20 -20.21 32.19 0.04
C THR A 20 -20.55 33.58 0.58
N SER A 21 -19.81 34.03 1.61
CA SER A 21 -19.96 35.38 2.17
C SER A 21 -19.56 36.51 1.21
N GLY A 22 -18.82 36.19 0.15
CA GLY A 22 -18.35 37.14 -0.87
C GLY A 22 -19.26 37.28 -2.07
N ILE A 23 -20.35 36.50 -2.15
CA ILE A 23 -21.27 36.52 -3.29
C ILE A 23 -22.25 37.68 -3.11
N ASN A 24 -22.07 38.74 -3.90
CA ASN A 24 -23.03 39.83 -3.96
C ASN A 24 -24.26 39.43 -4.81
N MET A 25 -25.42 39.36 -4.15
CA MET A 25 -26.69 38.94 -4.74
C MET A 25 -27.67 40.10 -5.01
N GLU A 26 -27.31 41.34 -4.68
CA GLU A 26 -28.24 42.49 -4.69
C GLU A 26 -28.93 42.70 -6.05
N ARG A 27 -28.17 42.53 -7.14
CA ARG A 27 -28.70 42.63 -8.50
C ARG A 27 -29.49 41.39 -8.87
N PHE A 28 -28.99 40.20 -8.55
CA PHE A 28 -29.61 38.93 -8.91
C PHE A 28 -30.99 38.77 -8.28
N ILE A 29 -31.17 39.09 -7.00
CA ILE A 29 -32.45 38.94 -6.29
C ILE A 29 -33.59 39.75 -6.94
N LYS A 30 -33.27 40.85 -7.63
CA LYS A 30 -34.28 41.65 -8.36
C LYS A 30 -34.82 40.93 -9.61
N ASN A 31 -34.04 40.02 -10.18
CA ASN A 31 -34.45 39.18 -11.31
C ASN A 31 -33.68 37.84 -11.26
N PRO A 32 -34.10 36.89 -10.41
CA PRO A 32 -33.33 35.70 -10.08
C PRO A 32 -33.49 34.63 -11.16
N ILE A 33 -33.00 34.93 -12.36
CA ILE A 33 -33.17 34.08 -13.54
C ILE A 33 -32.56 32.69 -13.32
N MET A 34 -33.25 31.68 -13.83
CA MET A 34 -32.74 30.32 -13.92
C MET A 34 -32.50 29.97 -15.38
N LEU A 35 -31.26 29.61 -15.70
CA LEU A 35 -30.86 29.15 -17.04
C LEU A 35 -30.67 27.62 -17.05
N TYR A 36 -30.46 27.08 -18.24
CA TYR A 36 -30.01 25.70 -18.44
C TYR A 36 -28.62 25.73 -19.06
N MET A 37 -27.67 25.01 -18.46
CA MET A 37 -26.30 24.86 -18.99
C MET A 37 -25.53 26.17 -19.22
N HIS A 38 -25.80 27.23 -18.44
CA HIS A 38 -25.24 28.58 -18.64
C HIS A 38 -25.54 29.20 -20.00
N ASP A 39 -26.50 28.65 -20.74
CA ASP A 39 -26.79 29.04 -22.11
C ASP A 39 -28.01 29.97 -22.15
N ARG A 40 -27.75 31.25 -22.42
CA ARG A 40 -28.81 32.26 -22.59
C ARG A 40 -29.60 32.09 -23.88
N SER A 41 -29.07 31.39 -24.88
CA SER A 41 -29.75 31.23 -26.18
C SER A 41 -30.97 30.31 -26.09
N ASN A 42 -30.99 29.40 -25.11
CA ASN A 42 -32.14 28.54 -24.81
C ASN A 42 -33.27 29.28 -24.06
N GLY A 43 -33.08 30.56 -23.74
CA GLY A 43 -34.02 31.32 -22.94
C GLY A 43 -33.96 30.96 -21.45
N ILE A 44 -34.90 31.52 -20.69
CA ILE A 44 -35.00 31.35 -19.25
C ILE A 44 -35.89 30.13 -18.96
N VAL A 45 -35.41 29.20 -18.14
CA VAL A 45 -36.16 27.98 -17.79
C VAL A 45 -36.97 28.14 -16.50
N GLY A 46 -36.79 29.26 -15.80
CA GLY A 46 -37.59 29.65 -14.66
C GLY A 46 -36.89 30.71 -13.82
N ARG A 47 -37.15 30.69 -12.51
CA ARG A 47 -36.49 31.56 -11.54
C ARG A 47 -36.11 30.82 -10.27
N TRP A 48 -35.22 31.41 -9.49
CA TRP A 48 -34.88 30.95 -8.15
C TRP A 48 -35.65 31.73 -7.09
N ASP A 49 -36.15 31.01 -6.08
CA ASP A 49 -36.84 31.54 -4.92
C ASP A 49 -36.18 31.01 -3.63
N LYS A 50 -36.47 31.63 -2.48
CA LYS A 50 -35.96 31.24 -1.15
C LYS A 50 -34.43 31.07 -1.12
N LEU A 51 -33.72 32.01 -1.74
CA LEU A 51 -32.26 32.05 -1.69
C LEU A 51 -31.79 32.23 -0.25
N ARG A 52 -30.90 31.35 0.22
CA ARG A 52 -30.36 31.43 1.58
C ARG A 52 -28.92 30.97 1.64
N VAL A 53 -28.16 31.59 2.54
CA VAL A 53 -26.82 31.15 2.93
C VAL A 53 -26.90 30.49 4.30
N GLU A 54 -26.34 29.30 4.43
CA GLU A 54 -26.19 28.61 5.70
C GLU A 54 -24.74 28.14 5.83
N ASN A 55 -24.01 28.75 6.76
CA ASN A 55 -22.57 28.55 6.93
C ASN A 55 -21.82 28.79 5.61
N ILE A 56 -21.19 27.74 5.07
CA ILE A 56 -20.38 27.76 3.85
C ILE A 56 -21.15 27.31 2.60
N LYS A 57 -22.49 27.25 2.68
CA LYS A 57 -23.36 26.69 1.64
C LYS A 57 -24.38 27.72 1.19
N PHE A 58 -24.59 27.80 -0.13
CA PHE A 58 -25.57 28.66 -0.76
C PHE A 58 -26.67 27.83 -1.42
N TYR A 59 -27.91 28.09 -1.05
CA TYR A 59 -29.08 27.31 -1.46
C TYR A 59 -30.11 28.16 -2.19
N GLY A 60 -30.91 27.50 -3.03
CA GLY A 60 -32.08 28.08 -3.68
C GLY A 60 -33.14 27.04 -4.03
N THR A 61 -34.40 27.47 -4.08
CA THR A 61 -35.52 26.65 -4.54
C THR A 61 -35.87 27.04 -5.97
N PRO A 62 -35.84 26.11 -6.95
CA PRO A 62 -36.22 26.43 -8.31
C PRO A 62 -37.73 26.67 -8.42
N VAL A 63 -38.14 27.50 -9.36
CA VAL A 63 -39.52 27.73 -9.80
C VAL A 63 -39.49 27.73 -11.32
N PHE A 64 -39.80 26.60 -11.94
CA PHE A 64 -39.76 26.43 -13.39
C PHE A 64 -40.88 27.21 -14.08
N ASP A 65 -40.60 27.73 -15.28
CA ASP A 65 -41.63 28.12 -16.22
C ASP A 65 -42.24 26.86 -16.84
N ASP A 66 -43.25 26.30 -16.18
CA ASP A 66 -43.93 25.07 -16.60
C ASP A 66 -44.96 25.29 -17.73
N VAL A 67 -45.03 26.51 -18.26
CA VAL A 67 -45.95 26.87 -19.35
C VAL A 67 -45.23 26.83 -20.70
N HIS A 68 -43.94 27.18 -20.73
CA HIS A 68 -43.17 27.30 -21.96
C HIS A 68 -41.94 26.40 -21.97
N GLU A 69 -41.51 25.99 -23.17
CA GLU A 69 -40.22 25.33 -23.34
C GLU A 69 -39.06 26.35 -23.29
N PRO A 70 -37.88 25.99 -22.73
CA PRO A 70 -37.52 24.66 -22.24
C PRO A 70 -37.91 24.39 -20.77
N GLY A 71 -38.54 25.35 -20.08
CA GLY A 71 -38.81 25.29 -18.64
C GLY A 71 -39.59 24.03 -18.24
N LYS A 72 -40.62 23.67 -19.01
CA LYS A 72 -41.38 22.43 -18.83
C LYS A 72 -40.51 21.18 -18.93
N THR A 73 -39.76 21.01 -20.03
CA THR A 73 -38.87 19.85 -20.21
C THR A 73 -37.82 19.73 -19.10
N ILE A 74 -37.24 20.86 -18.66
CA ILE A 74 -36.23 20.85 -17.59
C ILE A 74 -36.86 20.50 -16.24
N LYS A 75 -38.07 20.99 -15.95
CA LYS A 75 -38.83 20.59 -14.76
C LYS A 75 -39.03 19.08 -14.70
N GLU A 76 -39.51 18.48 -15.79
CA GLU A 76 -39.76 17.03 -15.85
C GLU A 76 -38.48 16.21 -15.60
N LYS A 77 -37.35 16.63 -16.18
CA LYS A 77 -36.03 16.00 -15.94
C LYS A 77 -35.57 16.13 -14.50
N VAL A 78 -35.82 17.28 -13.86
CA VAL A 78 -35.46 17.52 -12.46
C VAL A 78 -36.34 16.70 -11.52
N GLU A 79 -37.65 16.68 -11.73
CA GLU A 79 -38.59 15.91 -10.90
C GLU A 79 -38.38 14.40 -11.03
N SER A 80 -38.02 13.93 -12.24
CA SER A 80 -37.68 12.53 -12.50
C SER A 80 -36.26 12.13 -12.04
N GLY A 81 -35.47 13.08 -11.56
CA GLY A 81 -34.12 12.83 -11.04
C GLY A 81 -33.03 12.66 -12.09
N PHE A 82 -33.28 12.97 -13.37
CA PHE A 82 -32.26 12.99 -14.42
C PHE A 82 -31.35 14.22 -14.33
N LEU A 83 -31.82 15.31 -13.73
CA LEU A 83 -31.05 16.53 -13.46
C LEU A 83 -31.18 16.91 -11.98
N ASN A 84 -30.05 17.04 -11.29
CA ASN A 84 -29.98 17.40 -9.87
C ASN A 84 -28.80 18.32 -9.53
N GLY A 85 -28.10 18.83 -10.56
CA GLY A 85 -27.00 19.77 -10.43
C GLY A 85 -27.45 21.22 -10.65
N ALA A 86 -26.88 22.13 -9.87
CA ALA A 86 -26.96 23.57 -10.13
C ALA A 86 -25.57 24.20 -10.09
N SER A 87 -25.39 25.32 -10.80
CA SER A 87 -24.13 26.04 -10.81
C SER A 87 -24.39 27.54 -10.87
N ILE A 88 -23.65 28.29 -10.07
CA ILE A 88 -23.67 29.76 -10.11
C ILE A 88 -22.81 30.28 -11.26
N GLY A 89 -23.26 31.38 -11.87
CA GLY A 89 -22.50 32.19 -12.81
C GLY A 89 -22.12 33.50 -12.14
N ILE A 90 -20.82 33.76 -12.05
CA ILE A 90 -20.26 34.89 -11.31
C ILE A 90 -19.36 35.74 -12.19
N GLU A 91 -19.36 37.05 -11.92
CA GLU A 91 -18.51 38.03 -12.58
C GLU A 91 -17.82 38.95 -11.56
N LYS A 92 -16.93 39.84 -12.03
CA LYS A 92 -16.19 40.82 -11.21
C LYS A 92 -15.50 40.17 -9.99
N CYS A 93 -14.85 39.03 -10.24
CA CYS A 93 -14.20 38.24 -9.20
C CYS A 93 -12.94 38.94 -8.66
N VAL A 94 -12.85 39.06 -7.33
CA VAL A 94 -11.62 39.39 -6.61
C VAL A 94 -11.06 38.08 -6.05
N ILE A 95 -9.84 37.72 -6.45
CA ILE A 95 -9.21 36.45 -6.11
C ILE A 95 -8.01 36.69 -5.21
N GLU A 96 -7.96 35.95 -4.11
CA GLU A 96 -6.83 35.92 -3.17
C GLU A 96 -6.26 34.51 -3.06
N LEU A 97 -5.01 34.40 -2.58
CA LEU A 97 -4.41 33.11 -2.26
C LEU A 97 -4.53 32.85 -0.76
N ILE A 98 -5.45 31.97 -0.37
CA ILE A 98 -5.69 31.60 1.03
C ILE A 98 -5.24 30.16 1.22
N ASN A 99 -4.27 29.92 2.10
CA ASN A 99 -3.71 28.58 2.35
C ASN A 99 -3.27 27.86 1.05
N ASN A 100 -2.60 28.59 0.15
CA ASN A 100 -2.18 28.13 -1.18
C ASN A 100 -3.32 27.72 -2.13
N VAL A 101 -4.56 28.11 -1.86
CA VAL A 101 -5.71 27.90 -2.74
C VAL A 101 -6.23 29.23 -3.25
N ARG A 102 -6.40 29.34 -4.58
CA ARG A 102 -7.00 30.52 -5.20
C ARG A 102 -8.47 30.60 -4.79
N THR A 103 -8.82 31.65 -4.07
CA THR A 103 -10.13 31.83 -3.46
C THR A 103 -10.75 33.12 -3.96
N VAL A 104 -11.94 33.02 -4.57
CA VAL A 104 -12.78 34.16 -4.90
C VAL A 104 -13.37 34.68 -3.59
N VAL A 105 -12.86 35.82 -3.10
CA VAL A 105 -13.29 36.42 -1.83
C VAL A 105 -14.46 37.40 -2.02
N SER A 106 -14.67 37.88 -3.24
CA SER A 106 -15.79 38.73 -3.62
C SER A 106 -16.13 38.53 -5.09
N CYS A 107 -17.41 38.45 -5.44
CA CYS A 107 -17.90 38.39 -6.82
C CYS A 107 -19.35 38.88 -6.91
N GLU A 108 -19.82 39.20 -8.13
CA GLU A 108 -21.22 39.49 -8.42
C GLU A 108 -21.92 38.25 -8.98
N LEU A 109 -23.06 37.86 -8.39
CA LEU A 109 -23.89 36.78 -8.92
C LEU A 109 -24.70 37.28 -10.11
N VAL A 110 -24.56 36.62 -11.26
CA VAL A 110 -25.18 37.05 -12.51
C VAL A 110 -26.34 36.16 -12.91
N GLU A 111 -26.18 34.84 -12.74
CA GLU A 111 -27.19 33.85 -13.04
C GLU A 111 -26.98 32.60 -12.17
N VAL A 112 -27.97 31.71 -12.16
CA VAL A 112 -27.82 30.36 -11.61
C VAL A 112 -28.51 29.38 -12.54
N SER A 113 -27.76 28.37 -12.99
CA SER A 113 -28.21 27.39 -13.98
C SER A 113 -28.53 26.03 -13.36
N ILE A 114 -29.49 25.33 -13.94
CA ILE A 114 -29.56 23.85 -13.86
C ILE A 114 -28.54 23.30 -14.86
N CYS A 115 -27.67 22.39 -14.40
CA CYS A 115 -26.59 21.81 -15.20
C CYS A 115 -26.50 20.30 -15.03
N ASP A 116 -26.01 19.60 -16.04
CA ASP A 116 -25.65 18.19 -15.95
C ASP A 116 -24.37 17.98 -15.13
N ILE A 117 -23.38 18.86 -15.26
CA ILE A 117 -22.08 18.82 -14.59
C ILE A 117 -21.77 20.20 -13.98
N PRO A 118 -22.03 20.41 -12.68
CA PRO A 118 -21.72 21.68 -12.03
C PRO A 118 -20.22 21.82 -11.73
N SER A 119 -19.72 23.07 -11.64
CA SER A 119 -18.31 23.31 -11.31
C SER A 119 -17.98 23.01 -9.84
N ASN A 120 -18.86 23.37 -8.91
CA ASN A 120 -18.79 22.89 -7.53
C ASN A 120 -19.25 21.43 -7.49
N LYS A 121 -18.34 20.50 -7.22
CA LYS A 121 -18.63 19.05 -7.18
C LYS A 121 -19.77 18.67 -6.22
N ASN A 122 -19.94 19.45 -5.15
CA ASN A 122 -20.97 19.21 -4.14
C ASN A 122 -22.33 19.82 -4.52
N ALA A 123 -22.39 20.68 -5.55
CA ALA A 123 -23.64 21.28 -6.04
C ALA A 123 -24.51 20.29 -6.86
N VAL A 124 -24.16 19.00 -6.81
CA VAL A 124 -25.02 17.86 -7.14
C VAL A 124 -25.68 17.42 -5.84
N GLN A 125 -26.95 17.79 -5.62
CA GLN A 125 -27.67 17.35 -4.43
C GLN A 125 -28.14 15.90 -4.63
N LEU A 126 -27.50 14.96 -3.93
CA LEU A 126 -27.94 13.56 -3.88
C LEU A 126 -29.20 13.44 -3.02
N TYR A 127 -30.12 12.57 -3.43
CA TYR A 127 -31.38 12.27 -2.73
C TYR A 127 -31.56 10.76 -2.56
N TYR A 128 -32.06 10.36 -1.40
CA TYR A 128 -32.47 8.98 -1.07
C TYR A 128 -33.79 9.07 -0.31
N ASP A 129 -34.82 8.32 -0.73
CA ASP A 129 -36.17 8.37 -0.16
C ASP A 129 -36.73 9.80 0.02
N ASN A 130 -36.62 10.62 -1.02
CA ASN A 130 -37.03 12.04 -1.03
C ASN A 130 -36.30 12.97 -0.06
N ASN A 131 -35.27 12.50 0.65
CA ASN A 131 -34.47 13.32 1.56
C ASN A 131 -33.10 13.64 0.97
N PRO A 132 -32.56 14.86 1.20
CA PRO A 132 -31.21 15.20 0.79
C PRO A 132 -30.20 14.32 1.55
N VAL A 133 -29.28 13.72 0.82
CA VAL A 133 -28.22 12.87 1.37
C VAL A 133 -27.05 13.77 1.75
N ASP A 134 -26.73 13.82 3.04
CA ASP A 134 -25.52 14.46 3.54
C ASP A 134 -24.29 13.54 3.40
N LEU A 135 -23.08 14.07 3.60
CA LEU A 135 -21.85 13.28 3.44
C LEU A 135 -21.81 12.03 4.36
N PRO A 136 -22.19 12.08 5.65
CA PRO A 136 -22.32 10.88 6.48
C PRO A 136 -23.31 9.84 5.95
N THR A 137 -24.47 10.26 5.47
CA THR A 137 -25.49 9.37 4.90
C THR A 137 -25.02 8.79 3.57
N TYR A 138 -24.36 9.60 2.74
CA TYR A 138 -23.72 9.13 1.51
C TYR A 138 -22.71 8.04 1.83
N LEU A 139 -21.82 8.26 2.81
CA LEU A 139 -20.84 7.24 3.22
C LEU A 139 -21.53 5.97 3.74
N LYS A 140 -22.61 6.07 4.52
CA LYS A 140 -23.40 4.89 4.94
C LYS A 140 -24.02 4.13 3.77
N LEU A 141 -24.52 4.83 2.76
CA LEU A 141 -25.17 4.24 1.57
C LEU A 141 -24.15 3.70 0.55
N SER A 142 -22.98 4.34 0.42
CA SER A 142 -21.93 3.99 -0.55
C SER A 142 -20.93 2.97 -0.03
N ILE A 143 -20.82 2.83 1.29
CA ILE A 143 -20.22 1.65 1.90
C ILE A 143 -21.29 0.56 1.82
N ASN A 144 -21.12 -0.39 0.90
CA ASN A 144 -21.78 -1.70 0.97
C ASN A 144 -21.45 -2.33 2.32
N GLN A 145 -22.22 -1.99 3.36
CA GLN A 145 -22.31 -2.84 4.52
C GLN A 145 -22.96 -4.11 3.99
N LYS A 146 -22.18 -5.18 3.84
CA LYS A 146 -22.76 -6.52 3.82
C LYS A 146 -23.63 -6.59 5.07
N THR A 147 -24.94 -6.44 4.91
CA THR A 147 -25.87 -6.84 5.95
C THR A 147 -25.62 -8.32 6.18
N MET A 148 -25.36 -8.68 7.44
CA MET A 148 -25.00 -10.04 7.81
C MET A 148 -26.14 -10.96 7.39
N ASN A 149 -25.90 -11.79 6.39
CA ASN A 149 -26.89 -12.77 5.93
C ASN A 149 -26.83 -14.01 6.84
N GLU A 150 -27.79 -14.92 6.68
CA GLU A 150 -27.90 -16.14 7.49
C GLU A 150 -26.65 -17.03 7.42
N GLN A 151 -25.97 -17.05 6.27
CA GLN A 151 -24.73 -17.78 6.06
C GLN A 151 -23.54 -17.13 6.80
N ASP A 152 -23.49 -15.79 6.82
CA ASP A 152 -22.49 -15.03 7.55
C ASP A 152 -22.68 -15.20 9.07
N PHE A 153 -23.92 -15.24 9.56
CA PHE A 153 -24.22 -15.53 10.97
C PHE A 153 -23.83 -16.96 11.36
N LYS A 154 -24.14 -17.95 10.53
CA LYS A 154 -23.71 -19.34 10.75
C LYS A 154 -22.18 -19.48 10.77
N SER A 155 -21.49 -18.75 9.90
CA SER A 155 -20.02 -18.69 9.89
C SER A 155 -19.46 -18.05 11.16
N LEU A 156 -20.14 -17.03 11.71
CA LEU A 156 -19.80 -16.40 12.99
C LEU A 156 -19.99 -17.36 14.17
N LEU A 157 -21.10 -18.11 14.21
CA LEU A 157 -21.36 -19.12 15.25
C LEU A 157 -20.28 -20.20 15.22
N GLN A 158 -19.94 -20.70 14.02
CA GLN A 158 -18.87 -21.67 13.84
C GLN A 158 -17.51 -21.13 14.32
N ALA A 159 -17.17 -19.87 14.00
CA ALA A 159 -15.92 -19.25 14.42
C ALA A 159 -15.82 -19.09 15.95
N LEU A 160 -16.96 -18.90 16.63
CA LEU A 160 -17.06 -18.83 18.08
C LEU A 160 -17.24 -20.21 18.75
N GLY A 161 -17.35 -21.28 17.96
CA GLY A 161 -17.61 -22.64 18.47
C GLY A 161 -18.99 -22.82 19.09
N LEU A 162 -19.96 -21.98 18.73
CA LEU A 162 -21.33 -22.01 19.23
C LEU A 162 -22.22 -22.90 18.36
N PRO A 163 -23.28 -23.52 18.93
CA PRO A 163 -24.22 -24.34 18.15
C PRO A 163 -25.03 -23.47 17.17
N ASP A 164 -25.51 -24.09 16.08
CA ASP A 164 -26.33 -23.42 15.05
C ASP A 164 -27.64 -22.79 15.59
N THR A 165 -28.07 -23.17 16.80
CA THR A 165 -29.24 -22.63 17.50
C THR A 165 -28.91 -21.46 18.44
N ALA A 166 -27.66 -21.03 18.50
CA ALA A 166 -27.20 -19.99 19.42
C ALA A 166 -27.80 -18.62 19.06
N THR A 167 -28.18 -17.89 20.11
CA THR A 167 -28.79 -16.57 20.02
C THR A 167 -27.73 -15.47 19.97
N ILE A 168 -28.15 -14.24 19.67
CA ILE A 168 -27.29 -13.05 19.71
C ILE A 168 -26.71 -12.85 21.13
N ASP A 169 -27.47 -13.17 22.18
CA ASP A 169 -27.00 -13.05 23.57
C ASP A 169 -25.90 -14.09 23.88
N ASP A 170 -26.00 -15.29 23.32
CA ASP A 170 -24.94 -16.32 23.44
C ASP A 170 -23.65 -15.87 22.74
N VAL A 171 -23.77 -15.22 21.58
CA VAL A 171 -22.64 -14.62 20.85
C VAL A 171 -21.98 -13.53 21.68
N LEU A 172 -22.77 -12.61 22.26
CA LEU A 172 -22.25 -11.53 23.09
C LEU A 172 -21.58 -12.08 24.37
N SER A 173 -22.17 -13.10 24.99
CA SER A 173 -21.61 -13.78 26.15
C SER A 173 -20.29 -14.48 25.83
N GLY A 174 -20.21 -15.17 24.68
CA GLY A 174 -18.99 -15.80 24.19
C GLY A 174 -17.87 -14.79 23.94
N ILE A 175 -18.19 -13.65 23.31
CA ILE A 175 -17.23 -12.56 23.09
C ILE A 175 -16.74 -11.97 24.42
N ASN A 176 -17.63 -11.75 25.40
CA ASN A 176 -17.24 -11.22 26.70
C ASN A 176 -16.40 -12.21 27.50
N THR A 177 -16.68 -13.51 27.38
CA THR A 177 -15.86 -14.57 27.96
C THR A 177 -14.46 -14.61 27.33
N LEU A 178 -14.36 -14.52 26.00
CA LEU A 178 -13.08 -14.42 25.28
C LEU A 178 -12.27 -13.18 25.69
N LYS A 179 -12.94 -12.05 25.93
CA LYS A 179 -12.30 -10.85 26.49
C LYS A 179 -11.82 -11.05 27.93
N GLY A 180 -12.48 -11.91 28.70
CA GLY A 180 -12.13 -12.20 30.10
C GLY A 180 -11.06 -13.28 30.29
N LEU A 181 -10.84 -14.15 29.29
CA LEU A 181 -9.89 -15.29 29.38
C LEU A 181 -8.41 -14.88 29.37
N SER A 182 -8.10 -13.65 28.96
CA SER A 182 -6.81 -13.02 29.27
C SER A 182 -7.08 -11.55 29.60
N PRO A 183 -6.66 -11.04 30.77
CA PRO A 183 -6.66 -9.60 30.99
C PRO A 183 -5.95 -8.95 29.81
N THR A 184 -6.61 -8.03 29.12
CA THR A 184 -6.06 -7.37 27.93
C THR A 184 -4.63 -6.87 28.17
N GLU A 185 -4.36 -6.40 29.39
CA GLU A 185 -3.03 -5.99 29.86
C GLU A 185 -1.99 -7.11 29.83
N LYS A 186 -2.34 -8.32 30.29
CA LYS A 186 -1.42 -9.47 30.30
C LYS A 186 -1.08 -9.91 28.87
N TYR A 187 -2.09 -9.99 28.01
CA TYR A 187 -1.90 -10.32 26.60
C TYR A 187 -1.00 -9.30 25.88
N VAL A 188 -1.27 -8.00 26.08
CA VAL A 188 -0.50 -6.91 25.47
C VAL A 188 0.97 -6.98 25.90
N LYS A 189 1.22 -7.15 27.20
CA LYS A 189 2.58 -7.28 27.77
C LYS A 189 3.32 -8.50 27.24
N GLU A 190 2.68 -9.67 27.23
CA GLU A 190 3.30 -10.90 26.71
C GLU A 190 3.60 -10.79 25.21
N CYS A 191 2.67 -10.24 24.43
CA CYS A 191 2.85 -10.08 22.99
C CYS A 191 4.01 -9.12 22.64
N LEU A 192 4.13 -8.01 23.36
CA LEU A 192 5.22 -7.04 23.17
C LEU A 192 6.56 -7.63 23.62
N HIS A 193 6.60 -8.31 24.77
CA HIS A 193 7.80 -8.98 25.24
C HIS A 193 8.31 -10.03 24.24
N MET A 194 7.43 -10.87 23.69
CA MET A 194 7.80 -11.84 22.66
C MET A 194 8.28 -11.18 21.36
N ALA A 195 7.65 -10.08 20.94
CA ALA A 195 8.10 -9.33 19.77
C ALA A 195 9.48 -8.70 19.97
N HIS A 196 9.80 -8.27 21.20
CA HIS A 196 11.12 -7.77 21.54
C HIS A 196 12.18 -8.88 21.53
N LEU A 197 11.89 -10.04 22.12
CA LEU A 197 12.79 -11.20 22.06
C LEU A 197 13.08 -11.65 20.62
N ASP A 198 12.10 -11.53 19.72
CA ASP A 198 12.26 -11.80 18.30
C ASP A 198 13.02 -10.69 17.53
N GLY A 199 13.42 -9.59 18.19
CA GLY A 199 14.11 -8.45 17.59
C GLY A 199 13.23 -7.59 16.67
N ILE A 200 11.90 -7.74 16.74
CA ILE A 200 10.93 -7.06 15.87
C ILE A 200 10.68 -5.62 16.33
N ILE A 201 10.74 -5.41 17.65
CA ILE A 201 10.58 -4.10 18.30
C ILE A 201 11.74 -3.86 19.27
N GLN A 202 12.07 -2.59 19.45
CA GLN A 202 13.10 -2.17 20.40
C GLN A 202 12.53 -2.07 21.82
N GLN A 203 13.40 -2.18 22.81
CA GLN A 203 13.01 -2.13 24.23
C GLN A 203 12.38 -0.77 24.58
N GLU A 204 12.85 0.30 23.95
CA GLU A 204 12.38 1.67 24.15
C GLU A 204 10.95 1.88 23.62
N GLU A 205 10.54 1.10 22.61
CA GLU A 205 9.19 1.18 22.02
C GLU A 205 8.14 0.49 22.91
N ILE A 206 8.53 -0.41 23.83
CA ILE A 206 7.57 -1.25 24.57
C ILE A 206 6.64 -0.40 25.44
N ALA A 207 7.17 0.55 26.20
CA ALA A 207 6.37 1.35 27.13
C ALA A 207 5.30 2.20 26.39
N GLU A 208 5.68 2.81 25.26
CA GLU A 208 4.76 3.58 24.42
C GLU A 208 3.70 2.68 23.77
N LEU A 209 4.11 1.52 23.25
CA LEU A 209 3.19 0.56 22.63
C LEU A 209 2.22 -0.06 23.65
N GLU A 210 2.68 -0.33 24.89
CA GLU A 210 1.81 -0.79 25.97
C GLU A 210 0.68 0.21 26.25
N GLU A 211 1.00 1.49 26.36
CA GLU A 211 0.02 2.56 26.60
C GLU A 211 -0.98 2.68 25.45
N ILE A 212 -0.51 2.67 24.20
CA ILE A 212 -1.35 2.81 23.00
C ILE A 212 -2.31 1.63 22.82
N PHE A 213 -1.86 0.41 23.15
CA PHE A 213 -2.57 -0.81 22.81
C PHE A 213 -3.30 -1.49 23.97
N LEU A 214 -3.25 -0.93 25.18
CA LEU A 214 -3.88 -1.48 26.38
C LEU A 214 -5.38 -1.79 26.19
N GLU A 215 -6.11 -0.93 25.49
CA GLU A 215 -7.55 -1.11 25.19
C GLU A 215 -7.82 -1.68 23.78
N HIS A 216 -6.76 -1.99 23.02
CA HIS A 216 -6.84 -2.30 21.59
C HIS A 216 -5.99 -3.52 21.16
N PRO A 217 -6.22 -4.71 21.75
CA PRO A 217 -5.38 -5.90 21.53
C PRO A 217 -5.39 -6.38 20.07
N LEU A 218 -6.50 -6.23 19.36
CA LEU A 218 -6.57 -6.61 17.93
C LEU A 218 -5.76 -5.69 17.04
N LYS A 219 -5.65 -4.40 17.40
CA LYS A 219 -4.79 -3.45 16.67
C LYS A 219 -3.32 -3.81 16.91
N LEU A 220 -2.95 -4.19 18.14
CA LEU A 220 -1.61 -4.68 18.47
C LEU A 220 -1.24 -5.91 17.64
N SER A 221 -2.12 -6.92 17.57
CA SER A 221 -1.83 -8.13 16.81
C SER A 221 -1.59 -7.85 15.32
N ARG A 222 -2.37 -6.94 14.73
CA ARG A 222 -2.15 -6.49 13.34
C ARG A 222 -0.85 -5.71 13.18
N PHE A 223 -0.55 -4.82 14.12
CA PHE A 223 0.68 -4.03 14.13
C PHE A 223 1.93 -4.92 14.19
N ILE A 224 1.97 -5.85 15.14
CA ILE A 224 3.08 -6.80 15.30
C ILE A 224 3.22 -7.70 14.07
N ALA A 225 2.12 -8.18 13.49
CA ALA A 225 2.16 -8.95 12.24
C ALA A 225 2.79 -8.16 11.08
N SER A 226 2.44 -6.87 10.95
CA SER A 226 3.02 -5.99 9.93
C SER A 226 4.51 -5.75 10.16
N LYS A 227 4.92 -5.46 11.41
CA LYS A 227 6.34 -5.28 11.77
C LYS A 227 7.15 -6.55 11.54
N ARG A 228 6.60 -7.72 11.91
CA ARG A 228 7.21 -9.03 11.68
C ARG A 228 7.49 -9.28 10.20
N LYS A 229 6.51 -9.02 9.33
CA LYS A 229 6.69 -9.16 7.87
C LYS A 229 7.82 -8.26 7.35
N LEU A 230 7.86 -7.00 7.79
CA LEU A 230 8.91 -6.06 7.39
C LEU A 230 10.29 -6.51 7.87
N TYR A 231 10.37 -7.01 9.11
CA TYR A 231 11.58 -7.57 9.69
C TYR A 231 12.07 -8.78 8.88
N GLU A 232 11.18 -9.74 8.58
CA GLU A 232 11.50 -10.91 7.74
C GLU A 232 12.00 -10.53 6.36
N ASP A 233 11.37 -9.55 5.70
CA ASP A 233 11.81 -9.06 4.39
C ASP A 233 13.19 -8.41 4.45
N THR A 234 13.49 -7.71 5.55
CA THR A 234 14.81 -7.12 5.81
C THR A 234 15.87 -8.20 6.02
N GLN A 235 15.59 -9.20 6.87
CA GLN A 235 16.47 -10.34 7.11
C GLN A 235 16.73 -11.14 5.81
N LYS A 236 15.71 -11.33 4.95
CA LYS A 236 15.86 -11.99 3.65
C LYS A 236 16.76 -11.22 2.70
N LYS A 237 16.65 -9.89 2.64
CA LYS A 237 17.55 -9.04 1.84
C LYS A 237 18.98 -9.13 2.33
N GLU A 238 19.16 -9.08 3.65
CA GLU A 238 20.46 -9.17 4.28
C GLU A 238 21.12 -10.54 4.04
N TYR A 239 20.35 -11.63 4.12
CA TYR A 239 20.79 -12.96 3.74
C TYR A 239 21.29 -13.02 2.29
N ARG A 240 20.54 -12.45 1.34
CA ARG A 240 20.95 -12.41 -0.08
C ARG A 240 22.27 -11.65 -0.24
N SER A 241 22.38 -10.48 0.37
CA SER A 241 23.62 -9.70 0.33
C SER A 241 24.80 -10.47 0.94
N PHE A 242 24.57 -11.20 2.04
CA PHE A 242 25.61 -12.02 2.67
C PHE A 242 26.07 -13.16 1.75
N VAL A 243 25.15 -13.85 1.07
CA VAL A 243 25.45 -14.87 0.07
C VAL A 243 26.29 -14.28 -1.07
N ASP A 244 25.90 -13.10 -1.57
CA ASP A 244 26.61 -12.42 -2.66
C ASP A 244 28.03 -11.98 -2.28
N SER A 245 28.25 -11.53 -1.04
CA SER A 245 29.58 -11.18 -0.54
C SER A 245 30.46 -12.39 -0.24
N ASN A 246 29.87 -13.59 -0.10
CA ASN A 246 30.57 -14.83 0.25
C ASN A 246 30.45 -15.92 -0.83
N LYS A 247 30.36 -15.52 -2.11
CA LYS A 247 30.13 -16.43 -3.25
C LYS A 247 31.03 -17.65 -3.25
N ASP A 248 32.30 -17.49 -2.87
CA ASP A 248 33.27 -18.59 -2.83
C ASP A 248 32.90 -19.73 -1.88
N LYS A 249 32.19 -19.41 -0.79
CA LYS A 249 31.71 -20.39 0.19
C LYS A 249 30.42 -21.08 -0.26
N PHE A 250 29.62 -20.41 -1.07
CA PHE A 250 28.32 -20.90 -1.51
C PHE A 250 28.35 -21.61 -2.87
N ARG A 251 29.38 -21.40 -3.70
CA ARG A 251 29.48 -21.89 -5.10
C ARG A 251 29.42 -23.41 -5.31
N THR A 252 29.51 -24.20 -4.24
CA THR A 252 29.42 -25.67 -4.26
C THR A 252 27.99 -26.17 -4.03
N TYR A 253 27.09 -25.31 -3.57
CA TYR A 253 25.68 -25.60 -3.36
C TYR A 253 24.83 -25.15 -4.56
N SER A 254 23.67 -25.78 -4.75
CA SER A 254 22.70 -25.36 -5.76
C SER A 254 21.96 -24.10 -5.32
N SER A 255 21.50 -23.31 -6.29
CA SER A 255 20.68 -22.11 -6.04
C SER A 255 19.45 -22.44 -5.20
N ASP A 256 18.75 -23.54 -5.53
CA ASP A 256 17.54 -23.96 -4.81
C ASP A 256 17.81 -24.31 -3.35
N PHE A 257 18.99 -24.87 -3.04
CA PHE A 257 19.36 -25.17 -1.66
C PHE A 257 19.73 -23.90 -0.88
N ILE A 258 20.46 -22.98 -1.52
CA ILE A 258 20.86 -21.69 -0.92
C ILE A 258 19.62 -20.84 -0.62
N PHE A 259 18.69 -20.69 -1.56
CA PHE A 259 17.51 -19.86 -1.40
C PHE A 259 16.27 -20.63 -0.89
N GLY A 260 16.41 -21.93 -0.65
CA GLY A 260 15.41 -22.78 -0.02
C GLY A 260 15.77 -23.07 1.44
N ASP A 261 16.29 -24.26 1.71
CA ASP A 261 16.45 -24.76 3.07
C ASP A 261 17.52 -24.02 3.87
N MET A 262 18.63 -23.60 3.25
CA MET A 262 19.62 -22.77 3.93
C MET A 262 19.02 -21.41 4.33
N GLN A 263 18.22 -20.79 3.47
CA GLN A 263 17.55 -19.53 3.81
C GLN A 263 16.56 -19.74 4.95
N LYS A 264 15.75 -20.81 4.93
CA LYS A 264 14.84 -21.15 6.05
C LYS A 264 15.59 -21.30 7.38
N LEU A 265 16.76 -21.94 7.36
CA LEU A 265 17.62 -22.07 8.54
C LEU A 265 18.15 -20.70 8.99
N ALA A 266 18.65 -19.89 8.06
CA ALA A 266 19.17 -18.56 8.34
C ALA A 266 18.09 -17.63 8.94
N MET A 267 16.82 -17.78 8.56
CA MET A 267 15.72 -17.00 9.12
C MET A 267 15.39 -17.34 10.59
N LYS A 268 15.95 -18.43 11.15
CA LYS A 268 15.82 -18.73 12.59
C LYS A 268 16.77 -17.90 13.44
N ASN A 269 17.99 -17.66 12.95
CA ASN A 269 18.96 -16.79 13.58
C ASN A 269 20.05 -16.42 12.55
N LEU A 270 19.90 -15.26 11.91
CA LEU A 270 20.77 -14.87 10.81
C LEU A 270 22.20 -14.61 11.28
N ASP A 271 22.38 -14.04 12.47
CA ASP A 271 23.71 -13.71 13.01
C ASP A 271 24.53 -14.96 13.31
N VAL A 272 23.92 -15.96 13.94
CA VAL A 272 24.55 -17.26 14.19
C VAL A 272 24.86 -17.95 12.86
N PHE A 273 23.94 -17.92 11.89
CA PHE A 273 24.16 -18.47 10.56
C PHE A 273 25.36 -17.81 9.86
N LYS A 274 25.42 -16.47 9.85
CA LYS A 274 26.55 -15.73 9.27
C LYS A 274 27.87 -16.07 9.97
N SER A 275 27.88 -16.12 11.30
CA SER A 275 29.05 -16.48 12.10
C SER A 275 29.56 -17.89 11.75
N MET A 276 28.63 -18.85 11.61
CA MET A 276 28.94 -20.23 11.20
C MET A 276 29.57 -20.28 9.80
N ILE A 277 28.95 -19.63 8.81
CA ILE A 277 29.46 -19.61 7.44
C ILE A 277 30.79 -18.86 7.36
N ASN A 278 30.97 -17.78 8.12
CA ASN A 278 32.22 -17.03 8.16
C ASN A 278 33.38 -17.87 8.70
N LYS A 279 33.13 -18.78 9.65
CA LYS A 279 34.14 -19.73 10.17
C LYS A 279 34.32 -20.98 9.31
N ALA A 280 33.36 -21.30 8.43
CA ALA A 280 33.46 -22.44 7.55
C ALA A 280 34.59 -22.27 6.51
N PRO A 281 35.37 -23.34 6.23
CA PRO A 281 36.41 -23.31 5.20
C PRO A 281 35.79 -23.14 3.80
N VAL A 282 36.56 -22.54 2.89
CA VAL A 282 36.16 -22.47 1.48
C VAL A 282 36.26 -23.87 0.88
N MET A 283 35.15 -24.39 0.37
CA MET A 283 35.11 -25.69 -0.30
C MET A 283 35.67 -25.57 -1.71
N PHE A 284 36.60 -26.45 -2.09
CA PHE A 284 37.21 -26.51 -3.42
C PHE A 284 36.47 -27.48 -4.34
N LYS A 285 36.20 -27.08 -5.59
CA LYS A 285 35.77 -28.00 -6.65
C LYS A 285 37.01 -28.75 -7.15
N PRO A 286 36.87 -30.00 -7.63
CA PRO A 286 37.99 -30.74 -8.23
C PRO A 286 38.73 -29.95 -9.32
N MET A 287 38.00 -29.17 -10.12
CA MET A 287 38.57 -28.28 -11.14
C MET A 287 39.48 -27.17 -10.57
N ASP A 288 39.26 -26.70 -9.33
CA ASP A 288 40.15 -25.71 -8.73
C ASP A 288 41.48 -26.31 -8.32
N ILE A 289 41.52 -27.63 -8.07
CA ILE A 289 42.76 -28.36 -7.79
C ILE A 289 43.54 -28.58 -9.11
N ILE A 290 42.83 -28.73 -10.22
CA ILE A 290 43.40 -28.91 -11.55
C ILE A 290 43.92 -27.58 -12.11
N ASN A 291 43.18 -26.48 -11.90
CA ASN A 291 43.53 -25.15 -12.43
C ASN A 291 44.48 -24.35 -11.51
N LYS A 292 44.60 -24.73 -10.23
CA LYS A 292 45.63 -24.16 -9.34
C LYS A 292 46.93 -24.90 -9.53
N GLU A 293 47.75 -24.42 -10.46
CA GLU A 293 49.18 -24.27 -10.23
C GLU A 293 49.37 -23.35 -9.00
N TYR A 294 49.14 -23.88 -7.80
CA TYR A 294 49.59 -23.24 -6.56
C TYR A 294 50.73 -24.08 -6.01
N ASP A 295 51.94 -23.54 -6.16
CA ASP A 295 52.71 -23.10 -5.00
C ASP A 295 52.59 -24.02 -3.76
N LYS A 296 52.87 -25.29 -3.98
CA LYS A 296 53.18 -26.28 -2.94
C LYS A 296 54.66 -26.62 -3.11
N GLY A 297 55.48 -25.89 -2.36
CA GLY A 297 56.91 -26.13 -2.13
C GLY A 297 57.54 -27.24 -2.98
N GLY A 298 57.99 -26.90 -4.19
CA GLY A 298 58.93 -27.69 -4.97
C GLY A 298 58.51 -29.09 -5.42
N VAL A 299 57.22 -29.48 -5.35
CA VAL A 299 56.79 -30.79 -5.86
C VAL A 299 56.51 -30.71 -7.36
N LYS A 300 57.50 -31.12 -8.16
CA LYS A 300 57.36 -31.24 -9.62
C LYS A 300 56.31 -32.29 -9.99
N LEU A 301 55.47 -32.01 -10.98
CA LEU A 301 54.53 -32.98 -11.53
C LEU A 301 55.28 -34.03 -12.34
N LYS A 302 54.74 -35.25 -12.46
CA LYS A 302 55.43 -36.40 -13.07
C LYS A 302 55.85 -36.19 -14.55
N HIS A 303 55.15 -35.32 -15.27
CA HIS A 303 55.50 -34.93 -16.64
C HIS A 303 56.63 -33.88 -16.71
N GLU A 304 56.97 -33.25 -15.57
CA GLU A 304 58.05 -32.27 -15.40
C GLU A 304 59.30 -32.88 -14.75
N TRP A 305 59.24 -34.16 -14.38
CA TRP A 305 60.35 -34.86 -13.74
C TRP A 305 61.53 -34.98 -14.69
N THR A 306 62.72 -34.62 -14.21
CA THR A 306 63.98 -34.88 -14.90
C THR A 306 64.41 -36.33 -14.70
N LEU A 307 65.48 -36.74 -15.39
CA LEU A 307 66.07 -38.07 -15.22
C LEU A 307 66.40 -38.35 -13.74
N ASP A 308 66.94 -37.37 -13.04
CA ASP A 308 67.26 -37.46 -11.61
C ASP A 308 66.04 -37.54 -10.70
N ASP A 309 64.94 -36.86 -11.07
CA ASP A 309 63.69 -36.95 -10.32
C ASP A 309 63.07 -38.36 -10.43
N TYR A 310 63.13 -38.98 -11.62
CA TYR A 310 62.70 -40.37 -11.81
C TYR A 310 63.60 -41.37 -11.08
N ARG A 311 64.92 -41.15 -11.06
CA ARG A 311 65.86 -42.01 -10.29
C ARG A 311 65.56 -41.98 -8.79
N LYS A 312 65.18 -40.84 -8.24
CA LYS A 312 64.88 -40.67 -6.81
C LYS A 312 63.50 -41.19 -6.42
N ASN A 313 62.48 -40.92 -7.25
CA ASN A 313 61.08 -41.11 -6.84
C ASN A 313 60.41 -42.34 -7.48
N ALA A 314 60.88 -42.83 -8.64
CA ALA A 314 60.29 -43.99 -9.33
C ALA A 314 61.32 -44.80 -10.17
N PRO A 315 62.38 -45.35 -9.56
CA PRO A 315 63.45 -46.05 -10.28
C PRO A 315 62.96 -47.30 -11.03
N ASN A 316 61.90 -47.94 -10.55
CA ASN A 316 61.33 -49.14 -11.18
C ASN A 316 60.62 -48.81 -12.51
N GLU A 317 60.00 -47.63 -12.64
CA GLU A 317 59.37 -47.22 -13.90
C GLU A 317 60.42 -46.89 -14.96
N LEU A 318 61.53 -46.28 -14.56
CA LEU A 318 62.67 -46.03 -15.42
C LEU A 318 63.29 -47.34 -15.93
N ARG A 319 63.42 -48.34 -15.05
CA ARG A 319 63.94 -49.68 -15.40
C ARG A 319 63.03 -50.46 -16.33
N ASN A 320 61.72 -50.31 -16.17
CA ASN A 320 60.72 -51.05 -16.94
C ASN A 320 60.35 -50.38 -18.26
N ASN A 321 60.82 -49.15 -18.51
CA ASN A 321 60.54 -48.40 -19.74
C ASN A 321 61.84 -47.84 -20.37
N PRO A 322 62.56 -48.65 -21.18
CA PRO A 322 63.80 -48.22 -21.83
C PRO A 322 63.65 -47.00 -22.75
N SER A 323 62.49 -46.86 -23.41
CA SER A 323 62.22 -45.73 -24.31
C SER A 323 62.16 -44.40 -23.56
N LEU A 324 61.54 -44.39 -22.38
CA LEU A 324 61.46 -43.20 -21.53
C LEU A 324 62.84 -42.78 -21.00
N TYR A 325 63.68 -43.77 -20.66
CA TYR A 325 65.06 -43.51 -20.23
C TYR A 325 65.87 -42.81 -21.33
N ASP A 326 65.82 -43.33 -22.56
CA ASP A 326 66.55 -42.77 -23.70
C ASP A 326 66.10 -41.34 -24.05
N GLU A 327 64.80 -41.06 -23.93
CA GLU A 327 64.24 -39.72 -24.16
C GLU A 327 64.72 -38.71 -23.11
N LEU A 328 64.69 -39.10 -21.83
CA LEU A 328 65.15 -38.25 -20.72
C LEU A 328 66.66 -38.00 -20.78
N VAL A 329 67.48 -38.99 -21.15
CA VAL A 329 68.92 -38.84 -21.36
C VAL A 329 69.23 -37.88 -22.50
N LYS A 330 68.52 -37.98 -23.64
CA LYS A 330 68.69 -37.04 -24.76
C LYS A 330 68.33 -35.61 -24.36
N LYS A 331 67.26 -35.43 -23.61
CA LYS A 331 66.80 -34.13 -23.09
C LYS A 331 67.80 -33.51 -22.12
N GLU A 332 68.47 -34.31 -21.30
CA GLU A 332 69.52 -33.85 -20.39
C GLU A 332 70.80 -33.46 -21.13
N LEU A 333 71.17 -34.21 -22.17
CA LEU A 333 72.31 -33.89 -23.04
C LEU A 333 72.08 -32.63 -23.89
N SER A 334 70.84 -32.38 -24.32
CA SER A 334 70.49 -31.15 -25.06
C SER A 334 70.45 -29.89 -24.19
N ASN A 335 70.16 -30.04 -22.90
CA ASN A 335 70.14 -28.92 -21.94
C ASN A 335 71.53 -28.54 -21.40
N ASN A 336 72.56 -29.38 -21.63
CA ASN A 336 73.94 -29.17 -21.20
C ASN A 336 74.87 -28.66 -22.34
N LYS A 337 74.30 -28.22 -23.46
CA LYS A 337 74.97 -27.44 -24.53
C LYS A 337 74.42 -26.03 -24.54
#